data_AF-A0A7C8DCL8-F1
#
_entry.id   AF-A0A7C8DCL8-F1
#
_cell.length_a   1.000
_cell.length_b   1.000
_cell.length_c   1.000
_cell.angle_alpha   90.00
_cell.angle_beta   90.00
_cell.angle_gamma   90.00
#
_symmetry.space_group_name_H-M   'P 1'
#
loop_
_entity.id
_entity.type
_entity.pdbx_description
1 polymer ?
#
loop_
_entity_poly.entity_id
_entity_poly.type
_entity_poly.pdbx_seq_one_letter_code
_entity_poly.pdbx_strand_id
1 'polypeptide(L)' 'MDEITITQIIKIALGLVILVYVGYCWANQKFWSRKHFDWRPKEDWPNVFWLNIIGGTLIGIWSIASAFLFS' A
#
# COMPACT_ATOMS: atom_id res chain seq x y z
N MET A 1 4.85 -5.16 29.67
CA MET A 1 4.77 -5.47 28.23
C MET A 1 3.37 -5.13 27.83
N ASP A 2 3.15 -4.02 27.12
CA ASP A 2 1.84 -3.74 26.54
C ASP A 2 1.48 -4.91 25.63
N GLU A 3 0.33 -5.52 25.88
CA GLU A 3 -0.16 -6.65 25.11
C GLU A 3 -0.53 -6.14 23.71
N ILE A 4 0.30 -6.41 22.71
CA ILE A 4 -0.02 -6.09 21.33
C ILE A 4 -1.20 -6.96 20.93
N THR A 5 -2.36 -6.34 20.70
CA THR A 5 -3.57 -7.06 20.33
C THR A 5 -3.42 -7.66 18.92
N ILE A 6 -4.12 -8.77 18.66
CA ILE A 6 -4.15 -9.39 17.33
C ILE A 6 -4.57 -8.37 16.26
N THR A 7 -5.53 -7.50 16.58
CA THR A 7 -6.00 -6.43 15.69
C THR A 7 -4.90 -5.44 15.32
N GLN A 8 -4.03 -5.05 16.27
CA GLN A 8 -2.88 -4.19 15.99
C GLN A 8 -1.89 -4.85 15.04
N ILE A 9 -1.56 -6.12 15.30
CA ILE A 9 -0.64 -6.90 14.45
C ILE A 9 -1.17 -6.95 13.02
N ILE A 10 -2.47 -7.21 12.84
CA ILE A 10 -3.12 -7.26 11.52
C ILE A 10 -3.03 -5.91 10.82
N LYS A 11 -3.36 -4.81 11.49
CA LYS A 11 -3.30 -3.45 10.91
C LYS A 11 -1.87 -3.09 10.46
N ILE A 12 -0.88 -3.39 11.29
CA ILE A 12 0.54 -3.14 10.99
C ILE A 12 0.99 -4.00 9.81
N ALA A 13 0.72 -5.30 9.84
CA ALA A 13 1.08 -6.22 8.76
C ALA A 13 0.45 -5.81 7.43
N LEU A 14 -0.84 -5.46 7.42
CA LEU A 14 -1.53 -4.97 6.24
C LEU A 14 -0.89 -3.69 5.69
N GLY A 15 -0.62 -2.72 6.56
CA GLY A 15 0.02 -1.47 6.16
C GLY A 15 1.40 -1.69 5.55
N LEU A 16 2.21 -2.56 6.17
CA LEU A 16 3.54 -2.92 5.64
C LEU A 16 3.46 -3.59 4.27
N VAL A 17 2.54 -4.54 4.07
CA VAL A 17 2.35 -5.21 2.77
C VAL A 17 1.98 -4.20 1.69
N ILE A 18 1.09 -3.25 1.99
CA ILE A 18 0.69 -2.19 1.05
C ILE A 18 1.89 -1.32 0.70
N LEU A 19 2.68 -0.89 1.69
CA LEU A 19 3.85 -0.04 1.44
C LEU A 19 4.94 -0.77 0.65
N VAL A 20 5.15 -2.06 0.89
CA VAL A 20 6.06 -2.89 0.07
C VAL A 20 5.56 -2.97 -1.37
N TYR A 21 4.26 -3.17 -1.58
CA TYR A 21 3.68 -3.17 -2.94
C TYR A 21 3.85 -1.82 -3.64
N VAL A 22 3.62 -0.70 -2.94
CA VAL A 22 3.84 0.65 -3.48
C VAL A 22 5.31 0.85 -3.82
N GLY A 23 6.23 0.45 -2.94
CA GLY A 23 7.67 0.51 -3.17
C GLY A 23 8.09 -0.31 -4.40
N TYR A 24 7.52 -1.50 -4.57
CA TYR A 24 7.73 -2.32 -5.77
C TYR A 24 7.22 -1.63 -7.03
N CYS A 25 6.00 -1.06 -7.00
CA CYS A 25 5.44 -0.33 -8.13
C CYS A 25 6.32 0.88 -8.51
N TRP A 26 6.80 1.62 -7.51
CA TRP A 26 7.68 2.76 -7.70
C TRP A 26 9.02 2.35 -8.30
N ALA A 27 9.69 1.35 -7.74
CA ALA A 27 11.02 0.91 -8.19
C ALA A 27 10.99 0.39 -9.64
N ASN A 28 9.92 -0.35 -10.01
CA ASN A 28 9.78 -0.94 -11.34
C ASN A 28 9.08 0.00 -12.34
N GLN A 29 8.58 1.16 -11.90
CA GLN A 29 7.72 2.06 -12.68
C GLN A 29 6.56 1.31 -13.38
N LYS A 30 6.01 0.29 -12.72
CA LYS A 30 4.93 -0.58 -13.22
C LYS A 30 3.82 -0.67 -12.17
N PHE A 31 2.60 -0.90 -12.61
CA PHE A 31 1.46 -1.14 -11.72
C PHE A 31 0.61 -2.30 -12.22
N TRP A 32 -0.12 -2.94 -11.31
CA TRP A 32 -1.08 -3.96 -11.67
C TRP A 32 -2.36 -3.32 -12.22
N SER A 33 -2.64 -3.56 -13.51
CA SER A 33 -3.86 -3.09 -14.15
C SER A 33 -5.03 -3.99 -13.78
N ARG A 34 -6.02 -3.47 -13.04
CA ARG A 34 -7.25 -4.20 -12.72
C ARG A 34 -8.16 -4.41 -13.93
N LYS A 35 -7.98 -3.63 -15.00
CA LYS A 35 -8.77 -3.73 -16.24
C LYS A 35 -8.23 -4.83 -17.16
N HIS A 36 -6.92 -4.96 -17.24
CA HIS A 36 -6.23 -5.87 -18.15
C HIS A 36 -5.63 -7.10 -17.44
N PHE A 37 -5.65 -7.12 -16.10
CA PHE A 37 -5.14 -8.18 -15.24
C PHE A 37 -3.67 -8.54 -15.52
N ASP A 38 -2.87 -7.52 -15.84
CA ASP A 38 -1.45 -7.62 -16.12
C ASP A 38 -0.65 -6.47 -15.50
N TRP A 39 0.67 -6.62 -15.46
CA TRP A 39 1.60 -5.55 -15.06
C TRP A 39 1.86 -4.62 -16.24
N ARG A 40 1.47 -3.35 -16.10
CA ARG A 40 1.64 -2.32 -17.13
C ARG A 40 2.66 -1.27 -16.71
N PRO A 41 3.44 -0.72 -17.64
CA PRO A 41 4.31 0.41 -17.35
C PRO A 41 3.48 1.66 -17.01
N LYS A 42 4.08 2.56 -16.23
CA LYS A 42 3.53 3.88 -15.93
C LYS A 42 3.17 4.67 -17.18
N GLU A 43 3.90 4.49 -18.27
CA GLU A 43 3.75 5.20 -19.54
C GLU A 43 2.37 5.03 -20.16
N ASP A 44 1.75 3.86 -20.01
CA ASP A 44 0.43 3.57 -20.57
C ASP A 44 -0.66 4.44 -19.92
N TRP A 45 -0.60 4.58 -18.59
CA TRP A 45 -1.60 5.29 -17.78
C TRP A 45 -0.98 5.96 -16.55
N PRO A 46 -0.30 7.12 -16.71
CA PRO A 46 0.45 7.76 -15.63
C PRO A 46 -0.44 8.20 -14.47
N ASN A 47 -1.68 8.62 -14.75
CA ASN A 47 -2.65 9.01 -13.73
C ASN A 47 -3.02 7.83 -12.82
N VAL A 48 -3.22 6.64 -13.39
CA VAL A 48 -3.57 5.42 -12.62
C VAL A 48 -2.38 4.94 -11.81
N PHE A 49 -1.18 5.03 -12.36
CA PHE A 49 0.05 4.76 -11.63
C PHE A 49 0.17 5.66 -10.39
N TRP A 50 0.06 6.99 -10.56
CA TRP A 50 0.17 7.92 -9.44
C TRP A 50 -0.95 7.76 -8.41
N LEU A 51 -2.17 7.42 -8.83
CA LEU A 51 -3.25 7.07 -7.90
C LEU A 51 -2.93 5.84 -7.06
N ASN A 52 -2.33 4.79 -7.64
CA ASN A 52 -1.88 3.62 -6.88
C ASN A 52 -0.79 3.98 -5.88
N ILE A 53 0.17 4.81 -6.28
CA ILE A 53 1.27 5.25 -5.41
C ILE A 53 0.75 6.11 -4.26
N ILE A 54 0.04 7.21 -4.55
CA ILE A 54 -0.44 8.15 -3.54
C ILE A 54 -1.47 7.46 -2.65
N GLY A 55 -2.46 6.80 -3.25
CA GLY A 55 -3.51 6.11 -2.51
C GLY A 55 -2.96 4.98 -1.65
N GLY A 56 -2.08 4.14 -2.20
CA GLY A 56 -1.44 3.07 -1.45
C GLY A 56 -0.55 3.58 -0.32
N THR A 57 0.19 4.66 -0.54
CA THR A 57 1.03 5.28 0.51
C THR A 57 0.17 5.80 1.66
N LEU A 58 -0.89 6.56 1.35
CA LEU A 58 -1.81 7.11 2.36
C LEU A 58 -2.49 6.00 3.16
N ILE A 59 -2.98 4.96 2.49
CA ILE A 59 -3.62 3.82 3.15
C ILE A 59 -2.61 3.05 4.01
N GLY A 60 -1.42 2.77 3.49
CA GLY A 60 -0.39 2.03 4.22
C GLY A 60 0.06 2.75 5.49
N ILE A 61 0.33 4.06 5.39
CA ILE A 61 0.70 4.89 6.55
C ILE A 61 -0.47 4.97 7.55
N TRP A 62 -1.70 5.20 7.06
CA TRP A 62 -2.88 5.27 7.92
C TRP A 62 -3.14 3.96 8.67
N SER A 63 -3.00 2.81 8.00
CA SER A 63 -3.16 1.49 8.64
C SER A 63 -2.17 1.29 9.78
N ILE A 64 -0.90 1.68 9.59
CA ILE A 64 0.11 1.59 10.65
C ILE A 64 -0.18 2.61 11.76
N ALA A 65 -0.39 3.89 11.41
CA ALA A 65 -0.65 4.94 12.39
C ALA A 65 -1.89 4.66 13.24
N SER A 66 -2.97 4.18 12.63
CA SER A 66 -4.22 3.83 13.33
C SER A 66 -4.10 2.60 14.24
N ALA A 67 -3.07 1.76 14.09
CA ALA A 67 -2.76 0.70 15.03
C ALA A 67 -2.18 1.24 16.35
N PHE A 68 -1.61 2.45 16.34
CA PHE A 68 -1.04 3.09 17.53
C PHE A 68 -1.94 4.19 18.10
N LEU A 69 -2.66 4.92 17.24
CA LEU A 69 -3.46 6.09 17.63
C LEU A 69 -4.93 5.76 17.95
N PHE A 70 -5.48 4.69 17.39
CA PHE A 70 -6.91 4.36 17.44
C PHE A 70 -7.14 2.87 17.70
N SER A 71 -6.27 2.26 18.51
CA SER A 71 -6.34 0.82 18.81
C SER A 71 -6.80 0.54 20.23
#